data_AF-A0A336N942-F1
#
_entry.id   AF-A0A336N942-F1
#
_cell.length_a   1.000
_cell.length_b   1.000
_cell.length_c   1.000
_cell.angle_alpha   90.00
_cell.angle_beta   90.00
_cell.angle_gamma   90.00
#
_symmetry.space_group_name_H-M   'P 1'
#
loop_
_entity.id
_entity.type
_entity.pdbx_description
1 polymer ?
#
loop_
_entity_poly.entity_id
_entity_poly.type
_entity_poly.pdbx_seq_one_letter_code
_entity_poly.pdbx_strand_id
1 'polypeptide(L)' 'MATILFLDNFDSFTYNLVDQFRGLGHQVHIYRNDCDLAILEKTPWRNRIRFLPSPLGRAHRMKREI' A
#
# COMPACT_ATOMS: atom_id res chain seq x y z
N MET A 1 16.09 0.00 -9.05
CA MET A 1 15.61 0.25 -7.68
C MET A 1 14.66 1.45 -7.71
N ALA A 2 13.49 1.35 -7.08
CA ALA A 2 12.47 2.39 -7.08
C ALA A 2 11.99 2.63 -5.64
N THR A 3 11.63 3.87 -5.34
CA THR A 3 10.94 4.22 -4.09
C THR A 3 9.44 4.18 -4.35
N ILE A 4 8.72 3.42 -3.53
CA ILE A 4 7.29 3.17 -3.61
C ILE A 4 6.65 3.67 -2.32
N LEU A 5 5.66 4.54 -2.45
CA LEU A 5 4.80 4.96 -1.35
C LEU A 5 3.53 4.11 -1.39
N PHE A 6 3.24 3.41 -0.30
CA PHE A 6 2.07 2.56 -0.14
C PHE A 6 1.11 3.19 0.86
N LEU A 7 -0.13 3.39 0.46
CA LEU A 7 -1.20 3.87 1.33
C LEU A 7 -2.03 2.67 1.78
N ASP A 8 -1.91 2.33 3.06
CA ASP A 8 -2.58 1.21 3.68
C ASP A 8 -3.98 1.62 4.19
N ASN A 9 -5.00 0.85 3.81
CA ASN A 9 -6.38 1.10 4.21
C ASN A 9 -6.88 0.09 5.26
N PHE A 10 -6.01 -0.30 6.20
CA PHE A 10 -6.28 -1.32 7.24
C PHE A 10 -6.61 -2.72 6.70
N ASP A 11 -5.94 -3.14 5.63
CA ASP A 11 -6.14 -4.44 5.02
C ASP A 11 -4.90 -5.33 5.15
N SER A 12 -5.10 -6.63 5.37
CA SER A 12 -4.01 -7.59 5.54
C SER A 12 -3.23 -7.85 4.25
N PHE A 13 -3.81 -7.52 3.08
CA PHE A 13 -3.16 -7.68 1.79
C PHE A 13 -1.96 -6.75 1.61
N THR A 14 -1.94 -5.60 2.26
CA THR A 14 -0.85 -4.62 2.15
C THR A 14 0.51 -5.23 2.44
N TYR A 15 0.61 -6.12 3.43
CA TYR A 15 1.87 -6.76 3.80
C TYR A 15 2.40 -7.70 2.73
N ASN A 16 1.52 -8.40 2.00
CA ASN A 16 1.92 -9.31 0.92
C ASN A 16 2.54 -8.55 -0.26
N LEU A 17 2.01 -7.38 -0.59
CA LEU A 17 2.56 -6.54 -1.67
C LEU A 17 3.87 -5.88 -1.25
N VAL A 18 3.93 -5.35 -0.02
CA VAL A 18 5.14 -4.76 0.54
C VAL A 18 6.29 -5.76 0.52
N ASP A 19 6.04 -7.00 0.95
CA ASP A 19 7.05 -8.06 1.00
C ASP A 19 7.59 -8.38 -0.41
N GLN A 20 6.70 -8.54 -1.39
CA GLN A 20 7.08 -8.77 -2.79
C GLN A 20 7.95 -7.63 -3.35
N PHE A 21 7.56 -6.37 -3.16
CA PHE A 21 8.35 -5.24 -3.66
C PHE A 21 9.71 -5.10 -2.97
N ARG A 22 9.78 -5.41 -1.67
CA ARG A 22 11.06 -5.46 -0.94
C ARG A 22 11.96 -6.57 -1.45
N GLY A 23 11.41 -7.76 -1.72
CA GLY A 23 12.13 -8.88 -2.33
C GLY A 23 12.71 -8.56 -3.72
N LEU A 24 12.04 -7.68 -4.47
CA LEU A 24 12.53 -7.14 -5.75
C LEU A 24 13.57 -6.01 -5.60
N GLY A 25 13.98 -5.67 -4.37
CA GLY A 25 14.98 -4.63 -4.10
C GLY A 25 14.45 -3.20 -4.23
N HIS A 26 13.14 -2.99 -4.07
CA HIS A 26 12.54 -1.66 -4.02
C HIS A 26 12.46 -1.13 -2.58
N GLN A 27 12.60 0.18 -2.42
CA GLN A 27 12.33 0.85 -1.14
C GLN A 27 10.83 1.10 -1.03
N VAL A 28 10.19 0.57 0.00
CA VAL A 28 8.74 0.69 0.22
C VAL A 28 8.48 1.39 1.54
N HIS A 29 7.82 2.55 1.46
CA HIS A 29 7.31 3.31 2.60
C HIS A 29 5.81 3.10 2.72
N ILE A 30 5.31 2.81 3.91
CA ILE A 30 3.89 2.52 4.16
C ILE A 30 3.33 3.62 5.05
N TYR A 31 2.21 4.21 4.65
CA TYR A 31 1.44 5.18 5.43
C TYR A 31 0.00 4.68 5.54
N ARG A 32 -0.64 4.87 6.69
CA ARG A 32 -2.07 4.56 6.84
C ARG A 32 -2.89 5.64 6.13
N ASN A 33 -3.99 5.28 5.50
CA ASN A 33 -4.89 6.22 4.83
C ASN A 33 -5.55 7.23 5.81
N ASP A 34 -5.48 6.96 7.11
CA ASP A 34 -5.94 7.86 8.20
C ASP A 34 -4.84 8.85 8.64
N CYS A 35 -3.65 8.82 8.05
CA CYS A 35 -2.59 9.75 8.43
C CYS A 35 -2.87 11.17 7.92
N ASP A 36 -2.52 12.17 8.74
CA ASP A 36 -2.69 13.58 8.39
C ASP A 36 -1.94 13.94 7.09
N LEU A 37 -2.60 14.68 6.19
CA LEU A 37 -2.04 15.11 4.91
C LEU A 37 -0.73 15.91 5.07
N ALA A 38 -0.56 16.64 6.17
CA ALA A 38 0.66 17.38 6.45
C ALA A 38 1.88 16.46 6.60
N ILE A 39 1.69 15.19 6.96
CA ILE A 39 2.75 14.18 7.03
C ILE A 39 3.24 13.83 5.61
N LEU A 40 2.31 13.69 4.66
CA LEU A 40 2.62 13.42 3.26
C LEU A 40 3.25 14.63 2.57
N GLU A 41 2.81 15.84 2.89
CA GLU A 41 3.36 17.08 2.29
C GLU A 41 4.80 17.38 2.69
N LYS A 42 5.19 17.03 3.92
CA LYS A 42 6.56 17.25 4.42
C LYS A 42 7.61 16.32 3.82
N THR A 43 7.17 15.35 3.01
CA THR A 43 8.06 14.32 2.48
C THR A 43 8.39 14.52 1.00
N PRO A 44 9.63 14.21 0.56
CA PRO A 44 10.13 14.57 -0.78
C PRO A 44 9.61 13.67 -1.91
N TRP A 45 8.44 13.03 -1.79
CA TRP A 45 7.92 12.03 -2.74
C TRP A 45 7.23 12.62 -3.98
N ARG A 46 7.25 13.95 -4.16
CA ARG A 46 6.43 14.75 -5.09
C ARG A 46 6.42 14.24 -6.55
N ASN A 47 7.42 13.45 -6.98
CA ASN A 47 7.55 13.02 -8.38
C ASN A 47 7.33 11.51 -8.65
N ARG A 48 6.99 10.66 -7.66
CA ARG A 48 6.78 9.22 -7.90
C ARG A 48 5.77 8.56 -6.96
N ILE A 49 4.52 9.04 -6.95
CA ILE A 49 3.43 8.33 -6.28
C ILE A 49 2.80 7.36 -7.29
N ARG A 50 3.05 6.06 -7.13
CA ARG A 50 2.29 5.01 -7.85
C ARG A 50 1.25 4.44 -6.90
N PHE A 51 -0.01 4.80 -7.12
CA PHE A 51 -1.15 4.13 -6.49
C PHE A 51 -1.31 2.73 -7.10
N LEU A 52 -1.26 1.70 -6.26
CA LEU A 52 -1.56 0.34 -6.66
C LEU A 52 -3.00 0.03 -6.23
N PRO A 53 -3.94 -0.21 -7.17
CA PRO A 53 -5.27 -0.64 -6.80
C PRO A 53 -5.21 -2.04 -6.18
N SER A 54 -5.87 -2.23 -5.04
CA SER A 54 -6.09 -3.57 -4.50
C SER A 54 -6.77 -4.45 -5.56
N PRO A 55 -6.24 -5.63 -5.88
CA PRO A 55 -6.87 -6.56 -6.83
C PRO A 55 -8.21 -7.12 -6.31
N LEU A 56 -8.55 -6.85 -5.04
CA LEU A 56 -9.79 -7.27 -4.37
C LEU A 56 -10.97 -6.33 -4.61
N GLY A 57 -10.99 -5.62 -5.75
CA GLY A 57 -12.12 -4.84 -6.23
C GLY A 57 -13.25 -5.66 -6.88
N ARG A 58 -13.47 -6.92 -6.49
CA ARG A 58 -14.73 -7.65 -6.72
C ARG A 58 -15.03 -8.57 -5.54
N ALA A 59 -16.00 -8.16 -4.74
CA ALA A 59 -16.64 -9.01 -3.75
C ALA A 59 -17.24 -10.26 -4.40
N HIS A 60 -16.76 -11.44 -3.99
CA HIS A 60 -17.70 -12.50 -3.62
C HIS A 60 -17.32 -13.06 -2.26
N ARG A 61 -18.02 -12.51 -1.27
CA ARG A 61 -18.30 -13.11 0.02
C ARG A 61 -18.56 -14.60 -0.15
N MET A 62 -17.64 -15.45 0.30
CA MET A 62 -17.97 -16.82 0.64
C MET A 62 -17.62 -16.99 2.10
N LYS A 63 -18.67 -16.89 2.92
CA LYS A 63 -18.64 -17.12 4.35
C LYS A 63 -18.03 -18.48 4.62
N ARG A 64 -17.10 -18.54 5.58
CA ARG A 64 -16.81 -19.77 6.30
C ARG A 64 -17.94 -19.99 7.32
N GLU A 65 -18.82 -20.93 7.01
CA GLU A 65 -19.57 -21.80 7.91
C GLU A 65 -19.38 -23.17 7.21
N ILE A 66 -18.62 -24.14 7.70
CA ILE A 66 -18.61 -24.86 8.98
C ILE A 66 -17.17 -25.32 9.28
#